data_AF-A0A924X4I4-F1
#
_entry.id   AF-A0A924X4I4-F1
#
_cell.length_a   1.000
_cell.length_b   1.000
_cell.length_c   1.000
_cell.angle_alpha   90.00
_cell.angle_beta   90.00
_cell.angle_gamma   90.00
#
_symmetry.space_group_name_H-M   'P 1'
#
loop_
_entity.id
_entity.type
_entity.pdbx_description
1 polymer ?
#
loop_
_entity_poly.entity_id
_entity_poly.type
_entity_poly.pdbx_seq_one_letter_code
_entity_poly.pdbx_strand_id
1 'polypeptide(L)' 'MTFRVMGPHERGRFAPEAWGHLLALSGSGVLNSAEFEHVIERALAVIDGRIALDDLRAMMEGAGLSDDGSAGSHLTIH' A
#
# COMPACT_ATOMS: atom_id res chain seq x y z
N MET A 1 8.27 15.03 9.69
CA MET A 1 7.35 14.20 8.89
C MET A 1 5.96 14.81 9.00
N THR A 2 5.53 15.54 7.98
CA THR A 2 4.15 16.05 7.91
C THR A 2 3.27 14.92 7.38
N PHE A 3 2.53 14.26 8.27
CA PHE A 3 1.49 13.32 7.87
C PHE A 3 0.49 14.10 7.01
N ARG A 4 0.39 13.77 5.71
CA ARG A 4 -0.67 14.37 4.91
C ARG A 4 -1.99 13.83 5.45
N VAL A 5 -2.88 14.72 5.89
CA VAL A 5 -4.24 14.30 6.21
C VAL A 5 -4.89 13.93 4.88
N MET A 6 -4.97 12.62 4.63
CA MET A 6 -5.66 12.07 3.47
C MET A 6 -7.08 12.63 3.42
N GLY A 7 -7.46 13.25 2.30
CA GLY A 7 -8.78 13.83 2.15
C GLY A 7 -9.87 12.75 2.25
N PRO A 8 -11.10 13.10 2.70
CA PRO A 8 -12.21 12.15 2.79
C PRO A 8 -12.53 11.49 1.45
N HIS A 9 -12.26 12.19 0.34
CA HIS A 9 -12.42 11.67 -1.03
C HIS A 9 -11.40 10.58 -1.37
N GLU A 10 -10.12 10.77 -0.99
CA GLU A 10 -9.07 9.78 -1.26
C GLU A 10 -9.31 8.51 -0.45
N ARG A 11 -9.63 8.66 0.85
CA ARG A 11 -9.97 7.51 1.71
C ARG A 11 -11.24 6.81 1.23
N GLY A 12 -12.22 7.56 0.75
CA GLY A 12 -13.48 7.02 0.23
C GLY A 12 -13.35 6.16 -1.02
N ARG A 13 -12.23 6.23 -1.75
CA ARG A 13 -11.96 5.36 -2.90
C ARG A 13 -11.63 3.93 -2.48
N PHE A 14 -11.08 3.72 -1.29
CA PHE A 14 -10.76 2.39 -0.79
C PHE A 14 -12.02 1.68 -0.29
N ALA A 15 -12.21 0.45 -0.75
CA ALA A 15 -13.18 -0.44 -0.12
C ALA A 15 -12.81 -0.65 1.36
N PRO A 16 -13.80 -0.85 2.27
CA PRO A 16 -13.52 -1.05 3.69
C PRO A 16 -12.51 -2.18 3.97
N GLU A 17 -12.60 -3.26 3.20
CA GLU A 17 -11.72 -4.42 3.29
C GLU A 17 -10.29 -4.09 2.85
N ALA A 18 -10.13 -3.34 1.76
CA ALA A 18 -8.82 -2.87 1.28
C ALA A 18 -8.14 -1.97 2.31
N TRP A 19 -8.89 -1.03 2.89
CA TRP A 19 -8.39 -0.14 3.93
C TRP A 19 -8.04 -0.88 5.21
N GLY A 20 -8.90 -1.83 5.63
CA GLY A 20 -8.64 -2.69 6.78
C GLY A 20 -7.38 -3.53 6.62
N HIS A 21 -7.11 -4.02 5.41
CA HIS A 21 -5.89 -4.78 5.11
C HIS A 21 -4.63 -3.91 5.23
N LEU A 22 -4.64 -2.69 4.69
CA LEU A 22 -3.52 -1.75 4.85
C LEU A 22 -3.24 -1.43 6.32
N LEU A 23 -4.29 -1.21 7.11
CA LEU A 23 -4.16 -0.97 8.55
C LEU A 23 -3.61 -2.20 9.28
N ALA A 24 -4.01 -3.40 8.88
CA ALA A 24 -3.49 -4.64 9.45
C ALA A 24 -1.98 -4.80 9.17
N LEU A 25 -1.54 -4.52 7.93
CA LEU A 25 -0.12 -4.56 7.54
C LEU A 25 0.72 -3.50 8.26
N SER A 26 0.16 -2.30 8.46
CA SER A 26 0.84 -1.27 9.26
C SER A 26 0.90 -1.64 10.73
N GLY A 27 -0.20 -2.18 11.28
CA GLY A 27 -0.27 -2.62 12.68
C GLY A 27 0.61 -3.84 13.00
N SER A 28 0.88 -4.70 12.01
CA SER A 28 1.81 -5.83 12.14
C SER A 28 3.27 -5.43 11.93
N GLY A 29 3.54 -4.21 11.45
CA GLY A 29 4.88 -3.71 11.15
C GLY A 29 5.43 -4.15 9.78
N VAL A 30 4.62 -4.79 8.94
CA VAL A 30 4.97 -5.12 7.55
C VAL A 30 5.13 -3.85 6.72
N LEU A 31 4.28 -2.85 6.97
CA LEU A 31 4.39 -1.52 6.37
C LEU A 31 4.77 -0.50 7.44
N ASN A 32 5.91 0.16 7.27
CA ASN A 32 6.20 1.37 8.04
C ASN A 32 5.37 2.57 7.51
N SER A 33 5.38 3.69 8.23
CA SER A 33 4.59 4.87 7.86
C SER A 33 4.87 5.39 6.44
N ALA A 34 6.14 5.39 6.01
CA ALA A 34 6.51 5.84 4.68
C ALA A 34 6.07 4.85 3.58
N GLU A 35 6.17 3.55 3.83
CA GLU A 35 5.68 2.52 2.91
C GLU A 35 4.15 2.56 2.78
N PHE A 36 3.46 2.75 3.89
CA PHE A 36 2.01 2.91 3.91
C PHE A 36 1.55 4.11 3.07
N GLU A 37 2.20 5.26 3.24
CA GLU A 37 1.94 6.45 2.41
C GLU A 37 2.23 6.16 0.93
N HIS A 38 3.35 5.51 0.62
CA HIS A 38 3.74 5.18 -0.76
C HIS A 38 2.76 4.21 -1.44
N VAL A 39 2.26 3.20 -0.72
CA VAL A 39 1.26 2.25 -1.20
C VAL A 39 -0.05 2.97 -1.51
N ILE A 40 -0.47 3.90 -0.65
CA ILE A 40 -1.64 4.75 -0.88
C ILE A 40 -1.48 5.58 -2.16
N GLU A 41 -0.34 6.28 -2.29
CA GLU A 41 -0.07 7.14 -3.45
C GLU A 41 -0.07 6.35 -4.75
N ARG A 42 0.58 5.19 -4.75
CA ARG A 42 0.61 4.31 -5.90
C ARG A 42 -0.78 3.79 -6.24
N ALA A 43 -1.55 3.33 -5.26
CA ALA A 43 -2.91 2.84 -5.49
C ALA A 43 -3.80 3.93 -6.11
N LEU A 44 -3.73 5.16 -5.61
CA LEU A 44 -4.50 6.29 -6.14
C LEU A 44 -4.07 6.70 -7.56
N ALA A 45 -2.80 6.51 -7.91
CA ALA A 45 -2.26 6.85 -9.22
C ALA A 45 -2.55 5.78 -10.30
N VAL A 46 -2.56 4.49 -9.92
CA VAL A 46 -2.64 3.38 -10.88
C VAL A 46 -4.04 2.77 -11.01
N ILE A 47 -4.88 2.88 -9.97
CA ILE A 47 -6.23 2.32 -9.97
C ILE A 47 -7.22 3.46 -10.23
N ASP A 48 -7.95 3.36 -11.34
CA ASP A 48 -9.06 4.26 -11.63
C ASP A 48 -10.33 3.83 -10.88
N GLY A 49 -11.11 4.78 -10.37
CA GLY A 49 -12.31 4.47 -9.59
C GLY A 49 -12.05 3.91 -8.18
N ARG A 50 -12.81 2.87 -7.80
CA ARG A 50 -12.85 2.29 -6.45
C ARG A 50 -11.75 1.23 -6.29
N ILE A 51 -10.94 1.36 -5.25
CA ILE A 51 -9.82 0.46 -4.94
C ILE A 51 -10.36 -0.72 -4.10
N ALA A 52 -10.53 -1.88 -4.74
CA ALA A 52 -10.89 -3.12 -4.06
C ALA A 52 -9.66 -3.79 -3.43
N LEU A 53 -9.92 -4.79 -2.56
CA LEU A 53 -8.84 -5.54 -1.91
C LEU A 53 -8.02 -6.34 -2.94
N ASP A 54 -8.68 -6.90 -3.95
CA ASP A 54 -8.03 -7.69 -4.99
C ASP A 54 -7.05 -6.84 -5.82
N ASP A 55 -7.49 -5.68 -6.32
CA ASP A 55 -6.61 -4.74 -7.04
C ASP A 55 -5.44 -4.26 -6.19
N LEU A 56 -5.69 -4.00 -4.90
CA LEU A 56 -4.65 -3.59 -3.96
C LEU A 56 -3.60 -4.70 -3.78
N ARG A 57 -4.03 -5.96 -3.62
CA ARG A 57 -3.11 -7.10 -3.51
C ARG A 57 -2.32 -7.28 -4.79
N ALA A 58 -2.98 -7.31 -5.95
CA ALA A 58 -2.30 -7.41 -7.24
C ALA A 58 -1.23 -6.31 -7.43
N MET A 59 -1.53 -5.09 -6.99
CA MET A 59 -0.58 -3.97 -7.02
C MET A 59 0.61 -4.16 -6.06
N MET A 60 0.36 -4.62 -4.84
CA MET A 60 1.42 -4.89 -3.85
C MET A 60 2.29 -6.08 -4.24
N GLU A 61 1.71 -7.13 -4.83
CA GLU A 61 2.46 -8.26 -5.37
C GLU A 61 3.40 -7.82 -6.50
N GLY A 62 2.92 -6.99 -7.43
CA GLY A 62 3.75 -6.41 -8.49
C GLY A 62 4.85 -5.46 -7.97
N ALA A 63 4.72 -4.94 -6.75
CA ALA A 63 5.70 -4.08 -6.10
C ALA A 63 6.68 -4.85 -5.19
N GLY A 64 6.45 -6.15 -4.94
CA GLY A 64 7.25 -6.95 -4.03
C GLY A 64 6.99 -6.68 -2.53
N LEU A 65 5.82 -6.12 -2.18
CA LEU A 65 5.42 -5.83 -0.79
C LEU A 65 4.55 -6.94 -0.17
N SER A 66 4.51 -8.12 -0.78
CA SER A 66 3.77 -9.27 -0.26
C SER A 66 4.36 -9.78 1.06
N ASP A 67 3.50 -10.31 1.94
CA ASP A 67 3.81 -10.97 3.22
C ASP A 67 4.83 -12.13 3.12
N ASP A 68 5.15 -12.58 1.90
CA ASP A 68 6.21 -13.55 1.63
C ASP A 68 7.60 -12.90 1.74
N GLY A 69 8.02 -12.61 2.97
CA GLY A 69 9.39 -12.74 3.50
C GLY A 69 10.63 -12.36 2.66
N SER A 70 10.53 -11.55 1.61
CA SER A 70 11.66 -11.20 0.75
C SER A 70 11.63 -9.72 0.39
N ALA A 71 11.96 -8.89 1.38
CA ALA A 71 12.53 -7.58 1.11
C ALA A 71 13.79 -7.80 0.25
N GLY A 72 13.61 -7.62 -1.05
CA GLY A 72 14.58 -7.92 -2.09
C GLY A 72 15.96 -7.38 -1.72
N SER A 73 16.92 -8.30 -1.69
CA SER A 73 18.34 -8.00 -1.76
C SER A 73 18.58 -6.93 -2.83
N HIS A 74 18.97 -5.75 -2.36
CA HIS A 74 19.57 -4.69 -3.14
C HIS A 74 20.59 -5.31 -4.10
N LEU A 75 20.28 -5.30 -5.39
CA LEU A 75 21.15 -5.79 -6.46
C LEU A 75 22.48 -5.03 -6.37
N THR A 76 23.52 -5.67 -5.84
CA THR A 76 24.88 -5.15 -5.94
C THR A 76 25.31 -5.27 -7.39
N ILE A 77 25.60 -4.14 -8.05
CA ILE A 77 26.21 -4.15 -9.38
C ILE A 77 27.73 -4.33 -9.17
N HIS A 78 28.29 -5.33 -9.85
CA HIS A 78 29.69 -5.79 -9.77
C HIS A 78 30.61 -4.99 -10.71
#